data_AF-Q9RTC0-F1
#
_entry.id   AF-Q9RTC0-F1
#
_cell.length_a   1.000
_cell.length_b   1.000
_cell.length_c   1.000
_cell.angle_alpha   90.00
_cell.angle_beta   90.00
_cell.angle_gamma   90.00
#
_symmetry.space_group_name_H-M   'P 1'
#
loop_
_entity.id
_entity.type
_entity.pdbx_description
1 polymer ?
#
loop_
_entity_poly.entity_id
_entity_poly.type
_entity_poly.pdbx_seq_one_letter_code
_entity_poly.pdbx_strand_id
1 'polypeptide(L)'
;MNAESWLRIATADLPEAVAERVRRDTWEHLDDAELDAGADVDPVLGSPEDMTVALKKLYVTRKEWEQLMSPQRPDLRWLHIVCALMLGWMAWTHPSGPLVAAALLYALGYGLSWRLHPLRQDGVLLLLGVLVNALNVTFYLPQLLGVSPAWVYALLAGALVWHAAQFWEKDQKLRRTLRLMA
;
A
#
# COMPACT_ATOMS: atom_id res chain seq x y z
N MET A 1 -9.93 -27.10 20.84
CA MET A 1 -8.51 -27.18 20.41
C MET A 1 -7.60 -26.48 21.44
N ASN A 2 -6.30 -26.81 21.55
CA ASN A 2 -5.40 -26.10 22.49
C ASN A 2 -4.77 -24.81 21.89
N ALA A 3 -4.24 -23.94 22.74
CA ALA A 3 -3.68 -22.63 22.35
C ALA A 3 -2.59 -22.72 21.28
N GLU A 4 -1.65 -23.67 21.43
CA GLU A 4 -0.52 -23.81 20.51
C GLU A 4 -0.99 -24.25 19.10
N SER A 5 -1.94 -25.19 19.03
CA SER A 5 -2.53 -25.63 17.77
C SER A 5 -3.34 -24.51 17.11
N TRP A 6 -4.11 -23.76 17.91
CA TRP A 6 -4.89 -22.63 17.46
C TRP A 6 -3.98 -21.55 16.84
N LEU A 7 -2.92 -21.18 17.56
CA LEU A 7 -1.95 -20.16 17.11
C LEU A 7 -1.22 -20.57 15.85
N ARG A 8 -0.79 -21.84 15.77
CA ARG A 8 -0.12 -22.37 14.57
C ARG A 8 -0.98 -22.21 13.32
N ILE A 9 -2.30 -22.46 13.43
CA ILE A 9 -3.24 -22.27 12.32
C ILE A 9 -3.45 -20.77 12.04
N ALA A 10 -3.77 -19.99 13.08
CA ALA A 10 -4.10 -18.56 12.96
C ALA A 10 -2.95 -17.72 12.36
N THR A 11 -1.70 -18.10 12.63
CA THR A 11 -0.51 -17.33 12.21
C THR A 11 0.29 -17.96 11.06
N ALA A 12 -0.19 -19.05 10.45
CA ALA A 12 0.57 -19.84 9.47
C ALA A 12 1.14 -18.98 8.31
N ASP A 13 0.34 -18.05 7.80
CA ASP A 13 0.66 -17.20 6.65
C ASP A 13 1.28 -15.84 7.03
N LEU A 14 1.61 -15.61 8.30
CA LEU A 14 2.16 -14.34 8.76
C LEU A 14 3.70 -14.35 8.77
N PRO A 15 4.34 -13.18 8.66
CA PRO A 15 5.75 -13.03 8.98
C PRO A 15 6.03 -13.34 10.45
N GLU A 16 7.22 -13.85 10.75
CA GLU A 16 7.60 -14.35 12.08
C GLU A 16 7.40 -13.31 13.19
N ALA A 17 7.86 -12.09 12.99
CA ALA A 17 7.69 -11.02 13.98
C ALA A 17 6.22 -10.68 14.29
N VAL A 18 5.33 -10.82 13.29
CA VAL A 18 3.89 -10.63 13.49
C VAL A 18 3.29 -11.82 14.24
N ALA A 19 3.70 -13.03 13.88
CA ALA A 19 3.26 -14.25 14.56
C ALA A 19 3.70 -14.27 16.04
N GLU A 20 4.92 -13.80 16.35
CA GLU A 20 5.42 -13.64 17.72
C GLU A 20 4.56 -12.68 18.52
N ARG A 21 4.24 -11.51 17.93
CA ARG A 21 3.37 -10.55 18.60
C ARG A 21 1.99 -11.13 18.86
N VAL A 22 1.37 -11.75 17.86
CA VAL A 22 0.04 -12.36 18.02
C VAL A 22 0.10 -13.45 19.11
N ARG A 23 1.15 -14.27 19.12
CA ARG A 23 1.36 -15.27 20.16
C ARG A 23 1.40 -14.66 21.55
N ARG A 24 2.21 -13.61 21.76
CA ARG A 24 2.28 -12.91 23.05
C ARG A 24 0.92 -12.33 23.44
N ASP A 25 0.30 -11.56 22.54
CA ASP A 25 -0.99 -10.91 22.79
C ASP A 25 -2.09 -11.96 23.08
N THR A 26 -2.04 -13.16 22.46
CA THR A 26 -2.95 -14.28 22.75
C THR A 26 -2.68 -14.93 24.09
N TRP A 27 -1.41 -15.16 24.47
CA TRP A 27 -1.09 -15.73 25.79
C TRP A 27 -1.49 -14.80 26.93
N GLU A 28 -1.27 -13.50 26.79
CA GLU A 28 -1.76 -12.49 27.74
C GLU A 28 -3.28 -12.56 27.87
N HIS A 29 -4.01 -12.67 26.76
CA HIS A 29 -5.47 -12.79 26.80
C HIS A 29 -5.98 -14.09 27.45
N LEU A 30 -5.25 -15.20 27.28
CA LEU A 30 -5.60 -16.48 27.91
C LEU A 30 -5.30 -16.47 29.42
N ASP A 31 -4.22 -15.81 29.83
CA ASP A 31 -3.88 -15.60 31.24
C ASP A 31 -4.96 -14.75 31.94
N ASP A 32 -5.40 -13.66 31.31
CA ASP A 32 -6.53 -12.84 31.78
C ASP A 32 -7.86 -13.63 31.89
N ALA A 33 -8.01 -14.68 31.07
CA ALA A 33 -9.17 -15.56 31.07
C ALA A 33 -9.03 -16.76 32.02
N GLU A 34 -7.93 -16.83 32.79
CA GLU A 34 -7.60 -17.93 33.71
C GLU A 34 -7.60 -19.31 33.03
N LEU A 35 -7.19 -19.37 31.75
CA LEU A 35 -7.11 -20.60 30.98
C LEU A 35 -5.69 -21.17 30.94
N ASP A 36 -5.55 -22.43 31.35
CA ASP A 36 -4.31 -23.19 31.21
C ASP A 36 -3.92 -23.43 29.74
N ALA A 37 -2.62 -23.58 29.47
CA ALA A 37 -2.08 -23.82 28.12
C ALA A 37 -2.65 -25.06 27.39
N GLY A 38 -3.10 -26.07 28.15
CA GLY A 38 -3.70 -27.29 27.63
C GLY A 38 -5.22 -27.23 27.45
N ALA A 39 -5.86 -26.15 27.91
CA ALA A 39 -7.32 -26.00 27.87
C ALA A 39 -7.85 -25.85 26.44
N ASP A 40 -9.14 -26.12 26.28
CA ASP A 40 -9.84 -25.82 25.04
C ASP A 40 -10.04 -24.30 24.92
N VAL A 41 -9.38 -23.69 23.94
CA VAL A 41 -9.40 -22.24 23.72
C VAL A 41 -10.49 -21.78 22.76
N ASP A 42 -11.16 -22.71 22.06
CA ASP A 42 -12.16 -22.36 21.03
C ASP A 42 -13.33 -21.50 21.59
N PRO A 43 -13.83 -21.71 22.82
CA PRO A 43 -14.88 -20.87 23.40
C PRO A 43 -14.46 -19.41 23.67
N VAL A 44 -13.16 -19.17 23.86
CA VAL A 44 -12.62 -17.84 24.20
C VAL A 44 -12.06 -17.13 22.98
N LEU A 45 -11.27 -17.84 22.17
CA LEU A 45 -10.60 -17.27 20.99
C LEU A 45 -11.42 -17.39 19.69
N GLY A 46 -12.45 -18.24 19.68
CA GLY A 46 -13.23 -18.55 18.48
C GLY A 46 -12.45 -19.40 17.46
N SER A 47 -12.89 -19.38 16.20
CA SER A 47 -12.24 -20.13 15.11
C SER A 47 -10.88 -19.51 14.71
N PRO A 48 -9.82 -20.33 14.58
CA PRO A 48 -8.53 -19.84 14.10
C PRO A 48 -8.58 -19.41 12.62
N GLU A 49 -9.51 -19.94 11.82
CA GLU A 49 -9.72 -19.54 10.42
C GLU A 49 -10.25 -18.11 10.33
N ASP A 50 -11.22 -17.74 11.18
CA ASP A 50 -11.76 -16.38 11.24
C ASP A 50 -10.68 -15.38 11.69
N MET A 51 -9.87 -15.78 12.68
CA MET A 51 -8.71 -14.99 13.10
C MET A 51 -7.70 -14.83 11.96
N THR A 52 -7.42 -15.90 11.21
CA THR A 52 -6.52 -15.84 10.04
C THR A 52 -7.01 -14.78 9.04
N VAL A 53 -8.32 -14.76 8.75
CA VAL A 53 -8.92 -13.77 7.84
C VAL A 53 -8.80 -12.36 8.41
N ALA A 54 -9.03 -12.18 9.71
CA ALA A 54 -8.87 -10.89 10.38
C ALA A 54 -7.42 -10.40 10.34
N LEU A 55 -6.45 -11.26 10.64
CA LEU A 55 -5.02 -10.92 10.61
C LEU A 55 -4.54 -10.58 9.20
N LYS A 56 -5.02 -11.28 8.15
CA LYS A 56 -4.75 -10.96 6.74
C LYS A 56 -5.31 -9.60 6.29
N LYS A 57 -6.33 -9.08 6.97
CA LYS A 57 -6.83 -7.70 6.75
C LYS A 57 -5.96 -6.66 7.46
N LEU A 58 -5.26 -7.03 8.54
CA LEU A 58 -4.49 -6.10 9.35
C LEU A 58 -3.01 -6.03 8.96
N TYR A 59 -2.43 -7.14 8.55
CA TYR A 59 -1.00 -7.30 8.29
C TYR A 59 -0.75 -7.84 6.89
N VAL A 60 0.45 -7.57 6.39
CA VAL A 60 0.98 -8.19 5.18
C VAL A 60 1.28 -9.67 5.46
N THR A 61 0.87 -10.55 4.55
CA THR A 61 1.17 -11.99 4.59
C THR A 61 2.63 -12.26 4.25
N ARG A 62 3.13 -13.45 4.60
CA ARG A 62 4.49 -13.89 4.25
C ARG A 62 4.75 -13.84 2.74
N LYS A 63 3.82 -14.35 1.93
CA LYS A 63 3.92 -14.30 0.47
C LYS A 63 3.97 -12.87 -0.06
N GLU A 64 3.11 -11.99 0.45
CA GLU A 64 3.14 -10.56 0.05
C GLU A 64 4.44 -9.89 0.50
N TRP A 65 4.98 -10.25 1.67
CA TRP A 65 6.26 -9.76 2.16
C TRP A 65 7.44 -10.21 1.29
N GLU A 66 7.49 -11.49 0.91
CA GLU A 66 8.48 -12.02 -0.02
C GLU A 66 8.38 -11.33 -1.39
N GLN A 67 7.17 -11.10 -1.90
CA GLN A 67 6.94 -10.32 -3.11
C GLN A 67 7.39 -8.86 -2.96
N LEU A 68 7.26 -8.29 -1.75
CA LEU A 68 7.75 -6.96 -1.39
C LEU A 68 9.27 -6.87 -1.41
N MET A 69 9.94 -7.93 -0.99
CA MET A 69 11.40 -8.00 -0.90
C MET A 69 12.07 -8.59 -2.16
N SER A 70 11.29 -9.04 -3.14
CA SER A 70 11.83 -9.71 -4.33
C SER A 70 12.82 -8.81 -5.10
N PRO A 71 14.04 -9.29 -5.40
CA PRO A 71 15.04 -8.55 -6.16
C PRO A 71 14.66 -8.36 -7.64
N GLN A 72 13.58 -9.00 -8.11
CA GLN A 72 13.05 -8.80 -9.47
C GLN A 72 12.24 -7.50 -9.62
N ARG A 73 12.14 -6.69 -8.57
CA ARG A 73 11.47 -5.39 -8.65
C ARG A 73 12.28 -4.44 -9.52
N PRO A 74 11.71 -3.93 -10.63
CA PRO A 74 12.38 -2.90 -11.40
C PRO A 74 12.57 -1.66 -10.52
N ASP A 75 13.81 -1.17 -10.42
CA ASP A 75 14.07 0.11 -9.77
C ASP A 75 13.50 1.23 -10.65
N LEU A 76 12.30 1.69 -10.30
CA LEU A 76 11.60 2.73 -11.04
C LEU A 76 12.14 4.13 -10.76
N ARG A 77 13.09 4.31 -9.83
CA ARG A 77 13.58 5.64 -9.43
C ARG A 77 14.15 6.41 -10.61
N TRP A 78 14.90 5.74 -11.49
CA TRP A 78 15.44 6.35 -12.70
C TRP A 78 14.34 6.81 -13.65
N LEU A 79 13.29 6.02 -13.82
CA LEU A 79 12.13 6.41 -14.61
C LEU A 79 11.48 7.68 -14.04
N HIS A 80 11.31 7.75 -12.72
CA HIS A 80 10.75 8.93 -12.06
C HIS A 80 11.64 10.17 -12.22
N ILE A 81 12.96 10.03 -12.16
CA ILE A 81 13.90 11.12 -12.42
C ILE A 81 13.76 11.62 -13.86
N VAL A 82 13.74 10.71 -14.84
CA VAL A 82 13.56 11.05 -16.26
C VAL A 82 12.21 11.75 -16.49
N CYS A 83 11.12 11.25 -15.89
CA CYS A 83 9.81 11.89 -15.97
C CYS A 83 9.81 13.30 -15.34
N ALA A 84 10.45 13.48 -14.19
CA ALA A 84 10.56 14.79 -13.55
C ALA A 84 11.33 15.78 -14.42
N LEU A 85 12.47 15.36 -14.98
CA LEU A 85 13.27 16.18 -15.89
C LEU A 85 12.49 16.55 -17.15
N MET A 86 11.76 15.59 -17.73
CA MET A 86 10.96 15.83 -18.93
C MET A 86 9.79 16.78 -18.65
N LEU A 87 9.07 16.60 -17.53
CA LEU A 87 8.00 17.51 -17.11
C LEU A 87 8.54 18.92 -16.83
N GLY A 88 9.70 19.03 -16.17
CA GLY A 88 10.37 20.31 -15.93
C GLY A 88 10.79 21.00 -17.23
N TRP A 89 11.36 20.25 -18.17
CA TRP A 89 11.72 20.75 -19.50
C TRP A 89 10.50 21.24 -20.29
N MET A 90 9.40 20.47 -20.29
CA MET A 90 8.16 20.86 -20.97
C MET A 90 7.52 22.09 -20.32
N ALA A 91 7.51 22.17 -18.98
CA ALA A 91 7.00 23.33 -18.27
C ALA A 91 7.85 24.60 -18.54
N TRP A 92 9.15 24.43 -18.79
CA TRP A 92 10.06 25.54 -19.14
C TRP A 92 9.90 25.99 -20.59
N THR A 93 9.85 25.06 -21.55
CA THR A 93 9.81 25.36 -22.99
C THR A 93 8.41 25.72 -23.49
N HIS A 94 7.37 25.12 -22.91
CA HIS A 94 5.98 25.32 -23.26
C HIS A 94 5.13 25.58 -22.00
N PRO A 95 5.32 26.73 -21.33
CA PRO A 95 4.65 27.01 -20.07
C PRO A 95 3.14 27.07 -20.26
N SER A 96 2.44 26.06 -19.74
CA SER A 96 1.00 26.07 -19.54
C SER A 96 0.72 25.87 -18.06
N GLY A 97 -0.32 26.54 -17.53
CA GLY A 97 -0.70 26.41 -16.12
C GLY A 97 -0.76 24.95 -15.64
N PRO A 98 -1.41 24.04 -16.39
CA PRO A 98 -1.46 22.62 -16.05
C PRO A 98 -0.11 21.89 -16.08
N LEU A 99 0.77 22.17 -17.04
CA LEU A 99 2.11 21.57 -17.08
C LEU A 99 2.97 22.03 -15.91
N VAL A 100 2.94 23.33 -15.59
CA VAL A 100 3.66 23.89 -14.44
C VAL A 100 3.13 23.28 -13.14
N ALA A 101 1.81 23.18 -12.99
CA ALA A 101 1.18 22.56 -11.83
C ALA A 101 1.57 21.07 -11.72
N ALA A 102 1.56 20.32 -12.82
CA ALA A 102 1.97 18.92 -12.85
C ALA A 102 3.44 18.75 -12.45
N ALA A 103 4.35 19.58 -12.97
CA ALA A 103 5.76 19.56 -12.62
C ALA A 103 5.99 19.87 -11.13
N LEU A 104 5.31 20.88 -10.58
CA LEU A 104 5.40 21.23 -9.16
C LEU A 104 4.84 20.13 -8.25
N LEU A 105 3.66 19.60 -8.57
CA LEU A 105 3.06 18.49 -7.83
C LEU A 105 3.95 17.25 -7.85
N TYR A 106 4.56 16.95 -8.99
CA TYR A 106 5.48 15.83 -9.12
C TYR A 106 6.74 16.03 -8.29
N ALA A 107 7.38 17.19 -8.38
CA ALA A 107 8.58 17.52 -7.61
C ALA A 107 8.32 17.48 -6.10
N LEU A 108 7.20 18.05 -5.65
CA LEU A 108 6.78 18.04 -4.25
C LEU A 108 6.49 16.61 -3.77
N GLY A 109 5.69 15.84 -4.52
CA GLY A 109 5.36 14.46 -4.18
C GLY A 109 6.59 13.57 -4.11
N TYR A 110 7.50 13.71 -5.08
CA TYR A 110 8.79 12.99 -5.09
C TYR A 110 9.65 13.35 -3.87
N GLY A 111 9.81 14.65 -3.57
CA GLY A 111 10.60 15.12 -2.44
C GLY A 111 10.03 14.65 -1.09
N LEU A 112 8.70 14.70 -0.92
CA LEU A 112 8.04 14.19 0.28
C LEU A 112 8.18 12.66 0.42
N SER A 113 8.20 11.93 -0.70
CA SER A 113 8.35 10.47 -0.71
C SER A 113 9.73 10.00 -0.23
N TRP A 114 10.77 10.86 -0.31
CA TRP A 114 12.16 10.48 0.00
C TRP A 114 12.39 10.09 1.46
N ARG A 115 11.53 10.59 2.37
CA ARG A 115 11.58 10.25 3.80
C ARG A 115 10.86 8.95 4.14
N LEU A 116 10.19 8.31 3.17
CA LEU A 116 9.44 7.09 3.38
C LEU A 116 10.34 5.87 3.24
N HIS A 117 9.94 4.76 3.88
CA HIS A 117 10.56 3.46 3.64
C HIS A 117 10.50 3.11 2.13
N PRO A 118 11.53 2.50 1.52
CA PRO A 118 11.58 2.24 0.07
C PRO A 118 10.32 1.58 -0.49
N LEU A 119 9.79 0.56 0.21
CA LEU A 119 8.55 -0.12 -0.17
C LEU A 119 7.31 0.79 -0.22
N ARG A 120 7.29 1.85 0.58
CA ARG A 120 6.22 2.86 0.60
C ARG A 120 6.45 3.93 -0.46
N GLN A 121 7.71 4.29 -0.68
CA GLN A 121 8.12 5.25 -1.70
C GLN A 121 7.62 4.82 -3.08
N ASP A 122 7.86 3.56 -3.48
CA ASP A 122 7.47 3.06 -4.80
C ASP A 122 5.96 3.20 -5.06
N GLY A 123 5.12 2.89 -4.07
CA GLY A 123 3.68 3.00 -4.21
C GLY A 123 3.18 4.45 -4.26
N VAL A 124 3.79 5.36 -3.49
CA VAL A 124 3.51 6.80 -3.59
C VAL A 124 3.91 7.35 -4.96
N LEU A 125 5.09 6.96 -5.46
CA LEU A 125 5.58 7.41 -6.76
C LEU A 125 4.72 6.89 -7.91
N LEU A 126 4.22 5.66 -7.82
CA LEU A 126 3.25 5.12 -8.78
C LEU A 126 1.96 5.94 -8.77
N LEU A 127 1.38 6.20 -7.60
CA LEU A 127 0.14 7.00 -7.48
C LEU A 127 0.32 8.42 -8.03
N LEU A 128 1.45 9.05 -7.73
CA LEU A 128 1.83 10.36 -8.25
C LEU A 128 1.97 10.35 -9.77
N GLY A 129 2.59 9.31 -10.33
CA GLY A 129 2.70 9.11 -11.77
C GLY A 129 1.35 8.97 -12.44
N VAL A 130 0.43 8.19 -11.86
CA VAL A 130 -0.94 8.04 -12.39
C VAL A 130 -1.69 9.37 -12.33
N LEU A 131 -1.59 10.11 -11.21
CA LEU A 131 -2.23 11.42 -11.05
C LEU A 131 -1.75 12.44 -12.09
N VAL A 132 -0.44 12.54 -12.30
CA VAL A 132 0.13 13.48 -13.27
C VAL A 132 -0.22 13.09 -14.70
N ASN A 133 -0.23 11.79 -15.03
CA ASN A 133 -0.70 11.35 -16.35
C ASN A 133 -2.19 11.64 -16.54
N ALA A 134 -3.02 11.43 -15.52
CA ALA A 134 -4.44 11.75 -15.58
C ALA A 134 -4.66 13.25 -15.83
N LEU A 135 -3.94 14.13 -15.15
CA LEU A 135 -3.99 15.59 -15.38
C LEU A 135 -3.63 15.96 -16.83
N ASN A 136 -2.58 15.35 -17.38
CA ASN A 136 -2.18 15.57 -18.76
C ASN A 136 -3.26 15.08 -19.74
N VAL A 137 -3.77 13.86 -19.54
CA VAL A 137 -4.87 13.33 -20.38
C VAL A 137 -6.09 14.25 -20.31
N THR A 138 -6.47 14.73 -19.13
CA THR A 138 -7.59 15.66 -18.98
C THR A 138 -7.39 16.94 -19.78
N PHE A 139 -6.17 17.45 -19.86
CA PHE A 139 -5.87 18.69 -20.58
C PHE A 139 -5.76 18.52 -22.11
N TYR A 140 -5.07 17.48 -22.58
CA TYR A 140 -4.77 17.30 -24.01
C TYR A 140 -5.87 16.57 -24.78
N LEU A 141 -6.64 15.70 -24.13
CA LEU A 141 -7.66 14.89 -24.81
C LEU A 141 -8.76 15.71 -25.51
N PRO A 142 -9.30 16.81 -24.95
CA PRO A 142 -10.25 17.67 -25.66
C PRO A 142 -9.69 18.33 -26.91
N GLN A 143 -8.39 18.69 -26.87
CA GLN A 143 -7.71 19.33 -27.99
C GLN A 143 -7.57 18.34 -29.15
N LEU A 144 -7.36 17.06 -28.84
CA LEU A 144 -7.27 15.99 -29.84
C LEU A 144 -8.64 15.58 -30.40
N LEU A 145 -9.67 15.50 -29.56
CA LEU A 145 -10.99 14.98 -29.95
C LEU A 145 -11.95 16.06 -30.46
N GLY A 146 -11.67 17.35 -30.23
CA GLY A 146 -12.54 18.46 -30.61
C GLY A 146 -13.89 18.50 -29.87
N VAL A 147 -14.08 17.64 -28.86
CA VAL A 147 -15.28 17.55 -28.04
C VAL A 147 -14.91 17.37 -26.57
N SER A 148 -15.80 17.77 -25.66
CA SER A 148 -15.61 17.55 -24.22
C SER A 148 -15.76 16.07 -23.86
N PRO A 149 -14.70 15.38 -23.40
CA PRO A 149 -14.75 13.97 -23.06
C PRO A 149 -15.14 13.80 -21.57
N ALA A 150 -16.21 14.45 -21.13
CA ALA A 150 -16.61 14.50 -19.72
C ALA A 150 -16.77 13.10 -19.07
N TRP A 151 -17.26 12.13 -19.83
CA TRP A 151 -17.37 10.73 -19.39
C TRP A 151 -15.99 10.09 -19.16
N VAL A 152 -14.97 10.42 -19.96
CA VAL A 152 -13.59 9.96 -19.76
C VAL A 152 -13.06 10.49 -18.43
N TYR A 153 -13.34 11.75 -18.10
CA TYR A 153 -12.91 12.33 -16.84
C TYR A 153 -13.57 11.68 -15.64
N ALA A 154 -14.86 11.37 -15.72
CA ALA A 154 -15.55 10.64 -14.67
C ALA A 154 -14.95 9.23 -14.46
N LEU A 155 -14.63 8.53 -15.55
CA LEU A 155 -13.96 7.22 -15.47
C LEU A 155 -12.54 7.32 -14.89
N LEU A 156 -11.75 8.31 -15.32
CA LEU A 156 -10.41 8.55 -14.79
C LEU A 156 -10.44 8.92 -13.30
N ALA A 157 -11.36 9.77 -12.88
CA ALA A 157 -11.55 10.12 -11.48
C ALA A 157 -11.95 8.91 -10.64
N GLY A 158 -12.90 8.09 -11.13
CA GLY A 158 -13.28 6.84 -10.47
C GLY A 158 -12.12 5.86 -10.34
N ALA A 159 -11.33 5.68 -11.41
CA ALA A 159 -10.14 4.84 -11.39
C ALA A 159 -9.08 5.36 -10.40
N LEU A 160 -8.83 6.68 -10.36
CA LEU A 160 -7.91 7.31 -9.41
C LEU A 160 -8.35 7.08 -7.96
N VAL A 161 -9.63 7.29 -7.65
CA VAL A 161 -10.17 7.06 -6.29
C VAL A 161 -10.03 5.60 -5.90
N TRP A 162 -10.38 4.68 -6.81
CA TRP A 162 -10.22 3.24 -6.59
C TRP A 162 -8.76 2.87 -6.31
N HIS A 163 -7.83 3.33 -7.15
CA HIS A 163 -6.39 3.07 -6.97
C HIS A 163 -5.85 3.69 -5.68
N ALA A 164 -6.28 4.90 -5.32
CA ALA A 164 -5.89 5.55 -4.07
C ALA A 164 -6.40 4.77 -2.84
N ALA A 165 -7.62 4.26 -2.88
CA ALA A 165 -8.19 3.44 -1.80
C ALA A 165 -7.41 2.13 -1.62
N GLN A 166 -7.12 1.43 -2.73
CA GLN A 166 -6.32 0.20 -2.74
C GLN A 166 -4.89 0.44 -2.22
N PHE A 167 -4.27 1.56 -2.62
CA PHE A 167 -2.95 1.95 -2.13
C PHE A 167 -2.98 2.25 -0.63
N TRP A 168 -3.99 2.98 -0.16
CA TRP A 168 -4.14 3.35 1.24
C TRP A 168 -4.27 2.13 2.15
N GLU A 169 -5.11 1.15 1.77
CA GLU A 169 -5.28 -0.09 2.54
C GLU A 169 -3.94 -0.87 2.62
N LYS A 170 -3.26 -1.04 1.48
CA LYS A 170 -1.95 -1.71 1.43
C LYS A 170 -0.89 -0.99 2.26
N ASP A 171 -0.84 0.34 2.19
CA ASP A 171 0.11 1.15 2.96
C ASP A 171 -0.16 1.09 4.46
N GLN A 172 -1.43 0.98 4.88
CA GLN A 172 -1.77 0.77 6.30
C GLN A 172 -1.29 -0.60 6.79
N LYS A 173 -1.55 -1.68 6.04
CA LYS A 173 -1.06 -3.03 6.38
C LYS A 173 0.47 -3.03 6.47
N LEU A 174 1.13 -2.46 5.46
CA LEU A 174 2.59 -2.36 5.40
C LEU A 174 3.16 -1.58 6.58
N ARG A 175 2.58 -0.43 6.94
CA ARG A 175 3.00 0.34 8.12
C ARG A 175 2.89 -0.47 9.42
N ARG A 176 1.80 -1.22 9.61
CA ARG A 176 1.61 -2.05 10.80
C ARG A 176 2.63 -3.18 10.86
N THR A 177 2.89 -3.84 9.73
CA THR A 177 3.89 -4.92 9.65
C THR A 177 5.31 -4.38 9.86
N LEU A 178 5.69 -3.28 9.22
CA LEU A 178 7.04 -2.69 9.34
C LEU A 178 7.38 -2.28 10.78
N ARG A 179 6.41 -1.78 11.55
CA ARG A 179 6.62 -1.42 12.96
C ARG A 179 7.00 -2.60 13.85
N LEU A 180 6.71 -3.83 13.43
CA LEU A 180 7.02 -5.05 14.18
C LEU A 180 8.33 -5.69 13.71
N MET A 181 8.88 -5.25 12.57
CA MET A 181 10.09 -5.80 11.98
C MET A 181 11.33 -4.91 12.15
N ALA A 182 11.14 -3.69 12.67
CA ALA A 182 12.20 -2.71 12.94
C ALA A 182 12.64 -2.80 14.41
#